data_AF-A0A8T0GEM2-F1
#
_entry.id   AF-A0A8T0GEM2-F1
#
_cell.length_a   1.000
_cell.length_b   1.000
_cell.length_c   1.000
_cell.angle_alpha   90.00
_cell.angle_beta   90.00
_cell.angle_gamma   90.00
#
_symmetry.space_group_name_H-M   'P 1'
#
loop_
_entity.id
_entity.type
_entity.pdbx_description
1 polymer ?
#
loop_
_entity_poly.entity_id
_entity_poly.type
_entity_poly.pdbx_seq_one_letter_code
_entity_poly.pdbx_strand_id
1 'polypeptide(L)' 'MESANTAELQQFLEQEKQKAVLNELVGKLTDVCWDKCITSTPGSKFSSSESSCLTNCAQRFLETSSLILRRFQSLQQ' A
#
# COMPACT_ATOMS: atom_id res chain seq x y z
N MET A 1 9.52 35.10 12.40
CA MET A 1 9.24 33.86 13.16
C MET A 1 8.00 33.12 12.67
N GLU A 2 6.95 33.80 12.21
CA GLU A 2 5.69 33.16 11.75
C GLU A 2 5.81 32.36 10.43
N SER A 3 6.70 32.78 9.52
CA SER A 3 6.95 32.07 8.25
C SER A 3 7.73 30.76 8.39
N ALA A 4 8.68 30.69 9.34
CA ALA A 4 9.46 29.48 9.59
C ALA A 4 8.61 28.37 10.21
N ASN A 5 7.73 28.73 11.15
CA ASN A 5 6.80 27.80 11.79
C ASN A 5 5.78 27.21 10.79
N THR A 6 5.34 28.03 9.82
CA THR A 6 4.44 27.57 8.75
C THR A 6 5.12 26.56 7.82
N ALA A 7 6.39 26.79 7.43
CA ALA A 7 7.12 25.86 6.57
C ALA A 7 7.40 24.51 7.25
N GLU A 8 7.81 24.53 8.52
CA GLU A 8 8.03 23.32 9.33
C GLU A 8 6.71 22.53 9.53
N LEU A 9 5.61 23.23 9.80
CA LEU A 9 4.28 22.62 9.91
C LEU A 9 3.84 21.97 8.60
N GLN A 10 4.03 22.63 7.45
CA GLN A 10 3.70 22.06 6.13
C GLN A 10 4.51 20.80 5.85
N GLN A 11 5.82 20.82 6.17
CA GLN A 11 6.67 19.65 6.01
C GLN A 11 6.22 18.49 6.92
N PHE A 12 5.87 18.78 8.17
CA PHE A 12 5.34 17.79 9.10
C PHE A 12 4.02 17.19 8.58
N LEU A 13 3.09 18.03 8.12
CA LEU A 13 1.81 17.57 7.57
C LEU A 13 1.97 16.67 6.35
N GLU A 14 2.90 17.00 5.44
CA GLU A 14 3.17 16.15 4.27
C GLU A 14 3.75 14.80 4.68
N GLN A 15 4.65 14.77 5.67
CA GLN A 15 5.19 13.51 6.20
C GLN A 15 4.11 12.63 6.84
N GLU A 16 3.24 13.22 7.67
CA GLU A 16 2.15 12.48 8.31
C GLU A 16 1.13 11.99 7.28
N LYS A 17 0.85 12.79 6.24
CA LYS A 17 0.01 12.36 5.12
C LYS A 17 0.59 11.16 4.38
N GLN A 18 1.90 11.17 4.10
CA GLN A 18 2.57 10.03 3.45
C GLN A 18 2.49 8.77 4.31
N LYS A 19 2.70 8.89 5.63
CA LYS A 19 2.54 7.76 6.56
C LYS A 19 1.11 7.22 6.57
N ALA A 20 0.11 8.09 6.60
CA ALA A 20 -1.30 7.69 6.58
C ALA A 20 -1.64 6.90 5.29
N VAL A 21 -1.19 7.40 4.13
CA VAL A 21 -1.38 6.71 2.84
C VAL A 21 -0.69 5.35 2.84
N LEU A 22 0.54 5.25 3.36
CA LEU A 22 1.25 3.98 3.46
C LEU A 22 0.52 2.98 4.36
N ASN A 23 0.01 3.43 5.52
CA ASN A 23 -0.74 2.58 6.43
C ASN A 23 -2.03 2.05 5.79
N GLU A 24 -2.75 2.91 5.05
CA GLU A 24 -3.93 2.49 4.30
C GLU A 24 -3.59 1.44 3.23
N LEU A 25 -2.48 1.63 2.52
CA LEU A 25 -2.00 0.68 1.52
C LEU A 25 -1.64 -0.67 2.14
N VAL A 26 -0.94 -0.68 3.29
CA VAL A 26 -0.61 -1.91 4.01
C VAL A 26 -1.88 -2.65 4.44
N GLY A 27 -2.89 -1.92 4.95
CA GLY A 27 -4.20 -2.51 5.28
C GLY A 27 -4.86 -3.16 4.08
N LYS A 28 -4.98 -2.43 2.96
CA LYS A 28 -5.57 -2.96 1.72
C LYS A 28 -4.83 -4.19 1.18
N LEU A 29 -3.50 -4.16 1.18
CA LEU A 29 -2.68 -5.30 0.78
C LEU A 29 -2.93 -6.51 1.68
N THR A 30 -3.03 -6.28 2.99
CA THR A 30 -3.29 -7.33 3.97
C THR A 30 -4.63 -7.99 3.69
N ASP A 31 -5.71 -7.22 3.56
CA ASP A 31 -7.06 -7.75 3.32
C ASP A 31 -7.13 -8.52 1.98
N VAL A 32 -6.71 -7.88 0.89
CA VAL A 32 -6.80 -8.47 -0.46
C VAL A 32 -5.95 -9.72 -0.60
N CYS A 33 -4.73 -9.71 -0.06
CA CYS A 33 -3.84 -10.86 -0.18
C CYS A 33 -4.18 -11.97 0.80
N TRP A 34 -4.74 -11.65 1.96
CA TRP A 34 -5.28 -12.64 2.89
C TRP A 34 -6.39 -13.46 2.22
N ASP A 35 -7.41 -12.80 1.69
CA ASP A 35 -8.55 -13.46 1.04
C ASP A 35 -8.15 -14.34 -0.16
N LYS A 36 -7.06 -13.97 -0.85
CA LYS A 36 -6.57 -14.72 -2.02
C LYS A 36 -5.67 -15.89 -1.66
N CYS A 37 -4.84 -15.74 -0.63
CA CYS A 37 -3.75 -16.67 -0.36
C CYS A 37 -4.02 -17.60 0.82
N ILE A 38 -4.86 -17.19 1.78
CA ILE A 38 -5.15 -17.95 3.00
C ILE A 38 -6.56 -18.53 2.89
N THR A 39 -6.66 -19.72 2.29
CA THR A 39 -7.93 -20.40 1.99
C THR A 39 -8.35 -21.42 3.06
N SER A 40 -7.46 -21.73 3.98
CA SER A 40 -7.65 -22.61 5.13
C SER A 40 -7.03 -21.98 6.36
N THR A 41 -7.42 -22.42 7.55
CA THR A 41 -6.78 -21.98 8.80
C THR A 41 -5.25 -22.19 8.72
N PRO A 42 -4.45 -21.12 8.74
CA PRO A 42 -3.00 -21.26 8.65
C PRO A 42 -2.46 -21.90 9.93
N GLY A 43 -1.30 -22.56 9.80
CA GLY A 43 -0.57 -23.09 10.95
C GLY A 43 0.09 -21.99 11.78
N SER A 44 1.01 -22.37 12.67
CA SER A 44 1.83 -21.40 13.43
C SER A 44 2.79 -20.57 12.56
N LYS A 45 2.94 -20.95 11.29
CA LYS A 45 3.72 -20.27 10.25
C LYS A 45 3.02 -20.46 8.91
N PHE A 46 3.23 -19.53 7.99
CA PHE A 46 2.85 -19.73 6.60
C PHE A 46 3.66 -20.86 5.99
N SER A 47 2.98 -21.71 5.22
CA SER A 47 3.60 -22.65 4.29
C SER A 47 4.42 -21.91 3.23
N SER A 48 5.25 -22.66 2.50
CA SER A 48 5.99 -22.12 1.36
C SER A 48 5.06 -21.57 0.29
N SER A 49 3.96 -22.27 -0.01
CA SER A 49 2.96 -21.84 -0.99
C SER A 49 2.22 -20.56 -0.58
N GLU A 50 1.82 -20.43 0.70
CA GLU A 50 1.19 -19.22 1.21
C GLU A 50 2.16 -18.03 1.14
N SER A 51 3.41 -18.23 1.57
CA SER A 51 4.44 -17.19 1.53
C SER A 51 4.73 -16.71 0.11
N SER A 52 4.86 -17.63 -0.85
CA SER A 52 5.02 -17.30 -2.26
C SER A 52 3.78 -16.60 -2.83
N CYS A 53 2.57 -17.05 -2.47
CA CYS A 53 1.33 -16.39 -2.88
C CYS A 53 1.25 -14.95 -2.37
N LEU A 54 1.50 -14.71 -1.08
CA LEU A 54 1.46 -13.39 -0.46
C LEU A 54 2.46 -12.42 -1.12
N THR A 55 3.69 -12.90 -1.37
CA THR A 55 4.74 -12.13 -2.06
C THR A 55 4.28 -11.71 -3.46
N ASN A 56 3.77 -12.67 -4.23
CA ASN A 56 3.28 -12.41 -5.58
C ASN A 56 2.05 -11.50 -5.57
N CYS A 57 1.11 -11.71 -4.65
CA CYS A 57 -0.10 -10.90 -4.53
C CYS A 57 0.24 -9.43 -4.27
N ALA A 58 1.11 -9.15 -3.29
CA ALA A 58 1.50 -7.79 -2.96
C ALA A 58 2.19 -7.10 -4.13
N GLN A 59 3.14 -7.78 -4.78
CA GLN A 59 3.83 -7.25 -5.97
C GLN A 59 2.85 -6.93 -7.10
N ARG A 60 1.96 -7.87 -7.45
CA ARG A 60 1.00 -7.67 -8.56
C ARG A 60 -0.04 -6.60 -8.24
N PHE A 61 -0.44 -6.46 -6.98
CA PHE A 61 -1.37 -5.40 -6.56
C PHE A 61 -0.75 -4.01 -6.80
N LEU A 62 0.50 -3.80 -6.40
CA LEU A 62 1.20 -2.54 -6.59
C LEU A 62 1.43 -2.23 -8.08
N GLU A 63 1.87 -3.22 -8.86
CA GLU A 63 2.05 -3.09 -10.31
C GLU A 63 0.75 -2.71 -11.02
N THR A 64 -0.34 -3.42 -10.69
CA THR A 64 -1.65 -3.18 -11.30
C THR A 64 -2.19 -1.80 -10.91
N SER A 65 -2.05 -1.42 -9.63
CA SER A 65 -2.45 -0.10 -9.15
C SER A 65 -1.69 1.01 -9.89
N SER A 66 -0.38 0.86 -10.07
CA SER A 66 0.45 1.81 -10.83
C SER A 66 0.04 1.90 -12.30
N LEU A 67 -0.25 0.77 -12.94
CA LEU A 67 -0.74 0.74 -14.32
C LEU A 67 -2.08 1.48 -14.47
N ILE A 68 -3.01 1.24 -13.55
CA ILE A 68 -4.32 1.90 -13.53
C ILE A 68 -4.15 3.41 -13.35
N LEU A 69 -3.32 3.84 -12.39
CA LEU A 69 -3.04 5.27 -12.15
C LEU A 69 -2.47 5.96 -13.39
N ARG A 70 -1.46 5.34 -14.04
CA ARG A 70 -0.89 5.86 -15.29
C ARG A 70 -1.93 5.97 -16.39
N ARG A 71 -2.83 4.98 -16.50
CA ARG A 71 -3.92 5.02 -17.47
C ARG A 71 -4.88 6.18 -17.21
N PHE A 72 -5.29 6.39 -15.96
CA PHE A 72 -6.13 7.54 -15.60
C PHE A 72 -5.45 8.87 -15.91
N GLN A 73 -4.17 9.03 -15.60
CA GLN A 73 -3.40 10.24 -15.93
C GLN A 73 -3.37 10.50 -17.45
N SER A 74 -3.21 9.47 -18.27
CA SER A 74 -3.24 9.62 -19.74
C SER A 74 -4.62 10.00 -20.30
N LEU A 75 -5.71 9.75 -19.56
CA LEU A 75 -7.08 10.09 -19.96
C LEU A 75 -7.49 11.52 -19.54
N GLN A 76 -6.75 12.13 -18.62
CA GLN A 76 -6.97 13.49 -18.14
C GLN A 76 -6.21 14.56 -18.96
N GLN A 77 -5.54 14.14 -20.03
CA GLN A 77 -4.89 15.00 -21.04
C GLN A 77 -5.78 15.10 -22.27
#